data_AF-B2AB17-F1
#
_entry.id   AF-B2AB17-F1
#
_cell.length_a   1.000
_cell.length_b   1.000
_cell.length_c   1.000
_cell.angle_alpha   90.00
_cell.angle_beta   90.00
_cell.angle_gamma   90.00
#
_symmetry.space_group_name_H-M   'P 1'
#
loop_
_entity.id
_entity.type
_entity.pdbx_description
1 polymer ?
#
loop_
_entity_poly.entity_id
_entity_poly.type
_entity_poly.pdbx_seq_one_letter_code
_entity_poly.pdbx_strand_id
1 'polypeptide(L)'
;MPCHHTCANRRAYLTLTDHDIPLKAQIGIRDVWKKEDGALQTAIRKLEEILGHEVDAEPEWHLLIAELDCYYPDKLDLVASVTGCVLVWVKSMIELLDDSEHEAWGEQLLEKVPSRLRIFIAVADSDKAATSWSEQRRGFVVSLPKKQTFQLQPTELFPIFRGNLLTCFDTDKKQTELPVRDAQATTTPGDDWAEVEVNVDASKPRAKVEFLPDAASLPRPDQLFLRPPYYLTMTASTKRIELHCSHSPTLQFLSEYLQRWCRVNRHDTTNPPAVQITLHQSAFGLGEMFNSLVLSTEHTRYTNEFQVTAPMVAALIEGVLGYELLPALGGWSFRRDVEFKTL
;
A
#
# COMPACT_ATOMS: atom_id res chain seq x y z
N MET A 1 9.31 -38.75 43.15
CA MET A 1 10.27 -37.88 42.45
C MET A 1 9.53 -37.21 41.30
N PRO A 2 9.24 -35.90 41.39
CA PRO A 2 8.37 -35.21 40.44
C PRO A 2 9.13 -34.24 39.51
N CYS A 3 8.45 -33.90 38.41
CA CYS A 3 8.55 -32.69 37.55
C CYS A 3 9.74 -32.59 36.57
N HIS A 4 9.54 -32.68 35.24
CA HIS A 4 8.85 -31.79 34.26
C HIS A 4 9.78 -30.76 33.59
N HIS A 5 9.72 -30.74 32.25
CA HIS A 5 10.13 -29.71 31.29
C HIS A 5 11.61 -29.55 30.94
N THR A 6 12.01 -30.14 29.80
CA THR A 6 13.19 -29.73 29.03
C THR A 6 12.75 -29.00 27.76
N CYS A 7 13.02 -27.69 27.78
CA CYS A 7 13.21 -26.73 26.69
C CYS A 7 12.52 -26.99 25.33
N ALA A 8 11.47 -26.21 25.11
CA ALA A 8 10.93 -25.89 23.81
C ALA A 8 11.94 -25.16 22.90
N ASN A 9 11.92 -25.54 21.63
CA ASN A 9 12.44 -24.82 20.48
C ASN A 9 12.18 -23.30 20.58
N ARG A 10 13.23 -22.51 20.84
CA ARG A 10 13.22 -21.08 20.48
C ARG A 10 13.61 -20.97 19.01
N ARG A 11 12.59 -20.76 18.17
CA ARG A 11 12.71 -20.10 16.87
C ARG A 11 13.51 -18.81 17.07
N ALA A 12 14.71 -18.76 16.49
CA ALA A 12 15.39 -17.51 16.25
C ALA A 12 14.62 -16.77 15.15
N TYR A 13 13.73 -15.86 15.57
CA TYR A 13 13.39 -14.74 14.70
C TYR A 13 14.57 -13.78 14.78
N LEU A 14 15.23 -13.58 13.64
CA LEU A 14 16.14 -12.48 13.43
C LEU A 14 15.30 -11.20 13.58
N THR A 15 15.27 -10.64 14.79
CA THR A 15 14.92 -9.24 14.99
C THR A 15 15.96 -8.44 14.21
N LEU A 16 15.56 -7.79 13.12
CA LEU A 16 16.27 -6.63 12.60
C LEU A 16 16.41 -5.68 13.78
N THR A 17 17.60 -5.62 14.35
CA THR A 17 17.87 -4.85 15.56
C THR A 17 17.75 -3.37 15.26
N ASP A 18 17.33 -2.63 16.28
CA ASP A 18 17.22 -1.16 16.47
C ASP A 18 18.50 -0.33 16.14
N HIS A 19 19.43 -0.88 15.35
CA HIS A 19 20.79 -0.37 15.14
C HIS A 19 20.95 0.61 13.97
N ASP A 20 19.94 0.80 13.13
CA ASP A 20 20.00 1.72 11.97
C ASP A 20 19.24 3.04 12.17
N ILE A 21 18.67 3.26 13.35
CA ILE A 21 17.96 4.51 13.67
C ILE A 21 18.93 5.50 14.36
N PRO A 22 19.09 6.74 13.87
CA PRO A 22 19.95 7.74 14.52
C PRO A 22 19.57 7.98 15.99
N LEU A 23 20.57 8.15 16.87
CA LEU A 23 20.36 8.30 18.32
C LEU A 23 19.33 9.39 18.67
N LYS A 24 19.37 10.53 17.98
CA LYS A 24 18.38 11.61 18.15
C LYS A 24 16.95 11.14 17.85
N ALA A 25 16.75 10.36 16.80
CA ALA A 25 15.45 9.78 16.49
C ALA A 25 15.01 8.77 17.56
N GLN A 26 15.92 7.90 18.03
CA GLN A 26 15.60 6.96 19.12
C GLN A 26 15.14 7.68 20.39
N ILE A 27 15.80 8.78 20.75
CA ILE A 27 15.40 9.63 21.89
C ILE A 27 14.00 10.19 21.65
N GLY A 28 13.73 10.77 20.47
CA GLY A 28 12.41 11.28 20.12
C GLY A 28 11.32 10.21 20.16
N ILE A 29 11.61 9.00 19.66
CA ILE A 29 10.66 7.89 19.67
C ILE A 29 10.33 7.48 21.10
N ARG A 30 11.33 7.38 21.98
CA ARG A 30 11.11 7.07 23.38
C ARG A 30 10.31 8.17 24.10
N ASP A 31 10.69 9.42 23.91
CA ASP A 31 10.20 10.55 24.72
C ASP A 31 8.85 11.10 24.23
N VAL A 32 8.54 10.94 22.94
CA VAL A 32 7.35 11.53 22.31
C VAL A 32 6.38 10.48 21.78
N TRP A 33 6.87 9.41 21.11
CA TRP A 33 5.99 8.38 20.52
C TRP A 33 5.58 7.30 21.52
N LYS A 34 6.54 6.69 22.21
CA LYS A 34 6.34 5.54 23.12
C LYS A 34 6.04 5.93 24.56
N LYS A 35 6.11 7.21 24.90
CA LYS A 35 5.85 7.67 26.27
C LYS A 35 4.38 7.41 26.64
N GLU A 36 4.15 6.53 27.61
CA GLU A 36 2.79 6.11 28.02
C GLU A 36 1.89 7.28 28.43
N ASP A 37 2.45 8.24 29.19
CA ASP A 37 1.78 9.49 29.57
C ASP A 37 1.86 10.59 28.50
N GLY A 38 2.31 10.23 27.30
CA GLY A 38 2.38 11.13 26.14
C GLY A 38 1.00 11.44 25.57
N ALA A 39 0.87 12.59 24.91
CA ALA A 39 -0.39 13.02 24.30
C ALA A 39 -0.91 12.01 23.27
N LEU A 40 -0.01 11.40 22.48
CA LEU A 40 -0.36 10.37 21.50
C LEU A 40 -0.91 9.11 22.17
N GLN A 41 -0.17 8.51 23.11
CA GLN A 41 -0.58 7.29 23.79
C GLN A 41 -1.86 7.49 24.61
N THR A 42 -2.08 8.69 25.15
CA THR A 42 -3.34 9.04 25.83
C THR A 42 -4.51 9.10 24.85
N ALA A 43 -4.30 9.68 23.66
CA ALA A 43 -5.33 9.73 22.63
C ALA A 43 -5.62 8.33 22.06
N ILE A 44 -4.60 7.50 21.83
CA ILE A 44 -4.77 6.11 21.38
C ILE A 44 -5.60 5.33 22.40
N ARG A 45 -5.27 5.40 23.70
CA ARG A 45 -6.07 4.75 24.75
C ARG A 45 -7.53 5.20 24.75
N LYS A 46 -7.78 6.50 24.60
CA LYS A 46 -9.17 7.01 24.46
C LYS A 46 -9.88 6.40 23.24
N LEU A 47 -9.18 6.28 22.11
CA LEU A 47 -9.74 5.66 20.91
C LEU A 47 -10.03 4.15 21.11
N GLU A 48 -9.15 3.42 21.80
CA GLU A 48 -9.36 2.03 22.18
C GLU A 48 -10.58 1.86 23.08
N GLU A 49 -10.75 2.74 24.06
CA GLU A 49 -11.91 2.75 24.96
C GLU A 49 -13.23 2.97 24.20
N ILE A 50 -13.24 3.88 23.21
CA ILE A 50 -14.43 4.15 22.38
C ILE A 50 -14.74 2.97 21.46
N LEU A 51 -13.72 2.38 20.81
CA LEU A 51 -13.91 1.30 19.84
C LEU A 51 -14.15 -0.06 20.50
N GLY A 52 -13.70 -0.26 21.74
CA GLY A 52 -13.66 -1.59 22.37
C GLY A 52 -12.65 -2.55 21.70
N HIS A 53 -11.71 -2.01 20.91
CA HIS A 53 -10.72 -2.76 20.15
C HIS A 53 -9.32 -2.17 20.37
N GLU A 54 -8.29 -3.02 20.24
CA GLU A 54 -6.89 -2.60 20.29
C GLU A 54 -6.57 -1.70 19.09
N VAL A 55 -5.78 -0.64 19.29
CA VAL A 55 -5.34 0.27 18.23
C VAL A 55 -3.83 0.13 18.05
N ASP A 56 -3.44 -0.38 16.90
CA ASP A 56 -2.07 -0.71 16.53
C ASP A 56 -1.51 0.34 15.56
N ALA A 57 -0.58 1.17 16.03
CA ALA A 57 0.12 2.18 15.25
C ALA A 57 1.63 1.97 15.38
N GLU A 58 2.21 1.16 14.49
CA GLU A 58 3.64 0.88 14.43
C GLU A 58 4.27 1.52 13.18
N PRO A 59 5.01 2.65 13.33
CA PRO A 59 5.70 3.29 12.21
C PRO A 59 6.99 2.54 11.83
N GLU A 60 7.22 2.39 10.54
CA GLU A 60 8.50 1.91 9.99
C GLU A 60 9.55 3.03 10.02
N TRP A 61 10.05 3.35 11.23
CA TRP A 61 10.90 4.51 11.48
C TRP A 61 12.13 4.61 10.59
N HIS A 62 12.78 3.48 10.30
CA HIS A 62 13.96 3.45 9.44
C HIS A 62 13.64 3.94 8.02
N LEU A 63 12.50 3.52 7.45
CA LEU A 63 12.05 3.96 6.14
C LEU A 63 11.54 5.41 6.16
N LEU A 64 10.80 5.80 7.21
CA LEU A 64 10.30 7.17 7.36
C LEU A 64 11.45 8.17 7.48
N ILE A 65 12.49 7.84 8.24
CA ILE A 65 13.68 8.67 8.38
C ILE A 65 14.40 8.77 7.05
N ALA A 66 14.65 7.64 6.37
CA ALA A 66 15.33 7.65 5.07
C ALA A 66 14.61 8.54 4.03
N GLU A 67 13.27 8.51 4.01
CA GLU A 67 12.48 9.29 3.04
C GLU A 67 12.33 10.77 3.42
N LEU A 68 12.20 11.08 4.71
CA LEU A 68 11.97 12.44 5.19
C LEU A 68 13.26 13.17 5.59
N ASP A 69 14.42 12.50 5.53
CA ASP A 69 15.70 13.00 6.04
C ASP A 69 16.05 14.39 5.51
N CYS A 70 15.88 14.56 4.19
CA CYS A 70 16.21 15.79 3.48
C CYS A 70 15.29 16.97 3.83
N TYR A 71 14.09 16.70 4.36
CA TYR A 71 13.16 17.72 4.82
C TYR A 71 13.40 18.08 6.28
N TYR A 72 13.96 17.19 7.10
CA TYR A 72 14.11 17.41 8.54
C TYR A 72 15.60 17.37 8.97
N PRO A 73 16.25 18.53 9.10
CA PRO A 73 17.63 18.63 9.59
C PRO A 73 17.81 18.02 10.99
N ASP A 74 16.84 18.25 11.88
CA ASP A 74 16.81 17.59 13.20
C ASP A 74 15.85 16.39 13.19
N LYS A 75 16.37 15.23 13.61
CA LYS A 75 15.60 13.99 13.69
C LYS A 75 14.63 13.95 14.86
N LEU A 76 14.85 14.77 15.89
CA LEU A 76 13.86 14.98 16.94
C LEU A 76 12.62 15.67 16.38
N ASP A 77 12.81 16.69 15.55
CA ASP A 77 11.71 17.42 14.90
C ASP A 77 10.94 16.52 13.93
N LEU A 78 11.63 15.64 13.20
CA LEU A 78 10.99 14.62 12.36
C LEU A 78 10.05 13.75 13.19
N VAL A 79 10.55 13.15 14.28
CA VAL A 79 9.73 12.27 15.13
C VAL A 79 8.58 13.03 15.77
N ALA A 80 8.80 14.28 16.21
CA ALA A 80 7.75 15.13 16.75
C ALA A 80 6.68 15.45 15.69
N SER A 81 7.08 15.69 14.43
CA SER A 81 6.18 15.94 13.31
C SER A 81 5.30 14.73 13.01
N VAL A 82 5.90 13.55 12.88
CA VAL A 82 5.19 12.29 12.66
C VAL A 82 4.20 12.03 13.81
N THR A 83 4.66 12.20 15.05
CA THR A 83 3.82 12.02 16.25
C THR A 83 2.67 13.01 16.27
N GLY A 84 2.92 14.29 15.97
CA GLY A 84 1.90 15.33 15.92
C GLY A 84 0.84 15.06 14.86
N CYS A 85 1.27 14.61 13.69
CA CYS A 85 0.38 14.26 12.58
C CYS A 85 -0.57 13.10 12.96
N VAL A 86 -0.03 12.02 13.51
CA VAL A 86 -0.83 10.87 13.96
C VAL A 86 -1.72 11.25 15.15
N LEU A 87 -1.24 12.09 16.07
CA LEU A 87 -2.05 12.60 17.19
C LEU A 87 -3.28 13.38 16.68
N VAL A 88 -3.10 14.26 15.69
CA VAL A 88 -4.22 15.00 15.11
C VAL A 88 -5.19 14.05 14.43
N TRP A 89 -4.68 13.07 13.67
CA TRP A 89 -5.51 12.04 13.04
C TRP A 89 -6.35 11.26 14.06
N VAL A 90 -5.74 10.78 15.15
CA VAL A 90 -6.43 10.05 16.23
C VAL A 90 -7.50 10.93 16.86
N LYS A 91 -7.20 12.21 17.12
CA LYS A 91 -8.20 13.16 17.64
C LYS A 91 -9.37 13.39 16.69
N SER A 92 -9.11 13.51 15.38
CA SER A 92 -10.17 13.61 14.38
C SER A 92 -11.05 12.38 14.37
N MET A 93 -10.47 11.18 14.53
CA MET A 93 -11.23 9.93 14.60
C MET A 93 -12.08 9.84 15.87
N ILE A 94 -11.53 10.21 17.03
CA ILE A 94 -12.26 10.28 18.30
C ILE A 94 -13.45 11.24 18.18
N GLU A 95 -13.25 12.44 17.61
CA GLU A 95 -14.33 13.41 17.46
C GLU A 95 -15.43 12.91 16.51
N LEU A 96 -15.08 12.13 15.48
CA LEU A 96 -16.06 11.51 14.60
C LEU A 96 -16.86 10.40 15.30
N LEU A 97 -16.23 9.62 16.17
CA LEU A 97 -16.90 8.54 16.89
C LEU A 97 -17.72 9.04 18.09
N ASP A 98 -17.32 10.14 18.71
CA ASP A 98 -18.06 10.80 19.80
C ASP A 98 -19.31 11.56 19.27
N ASP A 99 -19.40 11.80 17.96
CA ASP A 99 -20.47 12.57 17.32
C ASP A 99 -21.62 11.66 16.85
N SER A 100 -22.79 11.80 17.49
CA SER A 100 -23.99 11.01 17.18
C SER A 100 -24.49 11.17 15.75
N GLU A 101 -24.14 12.26 15.05
CA GLU A 101 -24.50 12.42 13.63
C GLU A 101 -23.77 11.42 12.72
N HIS A 102 -22.67 10.83 13.20
CA HIS A 102 -21.80 9.93 12.43
C HIS A 102 -21.86 8.47 12.93
N GLU A 103 -22.88 8.11 13.71
CA GLU A 103 -23.06 6.77 14.28
C GLU A 103 -23.00 5.66 13.21
N ALA A 104 -23.68 5.86 12.07
CA ALA A 104 -23.67 4.91 10.95
C ALA A 104 -22.27 4.68 10.35
N TRP A 105 -21.44 5.73 10.31
CA TRP A 105 -20.05 5.60 9.87
C TRP A 105 -19.20 4.82 10.89
N GLY A 106 -19.46 5.03 12.19
CA GLY A 106 -18.84 4.27 13.28
C GLY A 106 -19.19 2.78 13.22
N GLU A 107 -20.44 2.42 12.95
CA GLU A 107 -20.84 1.03 12.73
C GLU A 107 -20.11 0.39 11.53
N GLN A 108 -20.05 1.11 10.40
CA GLN A 108 -19.31 0.64 9.21
C GLN A 108 -17.82 0.40 9.50
N LEU A 109 -17.21 1.26 10.32
CA LEU A 109 -15.84 1.08 10.78
C LEU A 109 -15.69 -0.22 11.59
N LEU A 110 -16.58 -0.47 12.56
CA LEU A 110 -16.54 -1.66 13.40
C LEU A 110 -16.75 -2.95 12.59
N GLU A 111 -17.59 -2.94 11.56
CA GLU A 111 -17.74 -4.07 10.64
C GLU A 111 -16.42 -4.40 9.91
N LYS A 112 -15.68 -3.35 9.52
CA LYS A 112 -14.40 -3.49 8.81
C LYS A 112 -13.25 -3.89 9.74
N VAL A 113 -13.34 -3.54 11.03
CA VAL A 113 -12.32 -3.71 12.07
C VAL A 113 -12.73 -4.84 13.03
N PRO A 114 -12.32 -6.10 12.81
CA PRO A 114 -12.89 -7.25 13.49
C PRO A 114 -12.35 -7.48 14.91
N SER A 115 -11.18 -6.91 15.24
CA SER A 115 -10.56 -7.10 16.57
C SER A 115 -9.55 -6.03 16.94
N ARG A 116 -8.84 -5.49 15.94
CA ARG A 116 -7.85 -4.43 16.13
C ARG A 116 -7.88 -3.43 14.97
N LEU A 117 -7.79 -2.16 15.28
CA LEU A 117 -7.64 -1.09 14.31
C LEU A 117 -6.15 -0.92 13.99
N ARG A 118 -5.77 -1.06 12.72
CA ARG A 118 -4.38 -0.83 12.28
C ARG A 118 -4.21 0.52 11.62
N ILE A 119 -3.15 1.22 11.98
CA ILE A 119 -2.77 2.52 11.44
C ILE A 119 -1.36 2.41 10.83
N PHE A 120 -1.31 2.48 9.51
CA PHE A 120 -0.07 2.49 8.73
C PHE A 120 0.33 3.91 8.42
N ILE A 121 1.61 4.24 8.60
CA ILE A 121 2.14 5.58 8.34
C ILE A 121 2.97 5.52 7.07
N ALA A 122 2.55 6.30 6.07
CA ALA A 122 3.21 6.40 4.78
C ALA A 122 3.64 7.85 4.52
N VAL A 123 4.46 8.07 3.49
CA VAL A 123 4.80 9.42 3.02
C VAL A 123 4.08 9.67 1.70
N ALA A 124 3.29 10.74 1.67
CA ALA A 124 2.52 11.14 0.50
C ALA A 124 3.44 11.46 -0.69
N ASP A 125 2.95 11.20 -1.89
CA ASP A 125 3.59 11.67 -3.12
C ASP A 125 3.32 13.16 -3.38
N SER A 126 2.38 13.75 -2.64
CA SER A 126 2.04 15.17 -2.69
C SER A 126 2.45 15.89 -1.40
N ASP A 127 2.36 17.21 -1.46
CA ASP A 127 2.59 18.11 -0.34
C ASP A 127 1.44 18.14 0.69
N LYS A 128 0.43 17.28 0.54
CA LYS A 128 -0.78 17.26 1.37
C LYS A 128 -0.81 16.01 2.24
N ALA A 129 -1.26 16.19 3.48
CA ALA A 129 -1.62 15.07 4.33
C ALA A 129 -2.90 14.43 3.81
N ALA A 130 -3.03 13.11 3.96
CA ALA A 130 -4.23 12.39 3.55
C ALA A 130 -4.46 11.14 4.41
N THR A 131 -5.72 10.69 4.45
CA THR A 131 -6.10 9.40 5.03
C THR A 131 -6.81 8.56 3.99
N SER A 132 -6.52 7.27 3.96
CA SER A 132 -7.31 6.31 3.17
C SER A 132 -7.50 4.99 3.91
N TRP A 133 -8.56 4.26 3.57
CA TRP A 133 -8.73 2.88 4.00
C TRP A 133 -8.08 1.92 3.00
N SER A 134 -7.31 0.96 3.52
CA SER A 134 -6.75 -0.17 2.77
C SER A 134 -7.56 -1.43 3.05
N GLU A 135 -8.24 -1.95 2.02
CA GLU A 135 -8.92 -3.23 2.13
C GLU A 135 -7.92 -4.39 2.26
N GLN A 136 -6.77 -4.30 1.58
CA GLN A 136 -5.76 -5.37 1.64
C GLN A 136 -5.09 -5.43 3.02
N ARG A 137 -4.72 -4.29 3.60
CA ARG A 137 -4.08 -4.25 4.93
C ARG A 137 -5.08 -4.25 6.09
N ARG A 138 -6.37 -4.08 5.79
CA ARG A 138 -7.47 -3.94 6.76
C ARG A 138 -7.17 -2.90 7.83
N GLY A 139 -6.81 -1.70 7.37
CA GLY A 139 -6.44 -0.60 8.26
C GLY A 139 -6.34 0.73 7.52
N PHE A 140 -6.13 1.78 8.29
CA PHE A 140 -5.95 3.12 7.78
C PHE A 140 -4.52 3.38 7.35
N VAL A 141 -4.36 4.16 6.29
CA VAL A 141 -3.08 4.68 5.82
C VAL A 141 -3.09 6.18 6.04
N VAL A 142 -2.28 6.64 6.98
CA VAL A 142 -2.05 8.06 7.26
C VAL A 142 -0.84 8.50 6.45
N SER A 143 -1.07 9.34 5.45
CA SER A 143 -0.04 9.83 4.54
C SER A 143 0.52 11.15 5.04
N LEU A 144 1.81 11.16 5.35
CA LEU A 144 2.55 12.32 5.82
C LEU A 144 2.97 13.20 4.64
N PRO A 145 2.77 14.52 4.70
CA PRO A 145 3.23 15.42 3.65
C PRO A 145 4.76 15.59 3.67
N LYS A 146 5.36 15.82 2.50
CA LYS A 146 6.79 16.11 2.33
C LYS A 146 7.15 17.58 2.64
N LYS A 147 6.78 18.06 3.84
CA LYS A 147 6.99 19.45 4.29
C LYS A 147 7.56 19.52 5.70
N GLN A 148 8.26 20.62 6.00
CA GLN A 148 8.86 20.88 7.32
C GLN A 148 7.83 21.23 8.41
N THR A 149 8.21 20.92 9.65
CA THR A 149 7.47 21.02 10.92
C THR A 149 6.71 22.33 11.15
N PHE A 150 7.25 23.47 10.71
CA PHE A 150 6.61 24.77 10.95
C PHE A 150 5.32 24.99 10.18
N GLN A 151 5.07 24.21 9.13
CA GLN A 151 3.89 24.29 8.28
C GLN A 151 2.80 23.28 8.65
N LEU A 152 3.10 22.32 9.54
CA LEU A 152 2.13 21.29 9.95
C LEU A 152 1.42 21.72 11.22
N GLN A 153 0.56 22.73 11.11
CA GLN A 153 -0.25 23.20 12.23
C GLN A 153 -1.44 22.25 12.45
N PRO A 154 -1.72 21.83 13.70
CA PRO A 154 -2.86 20.97 14.01
C PRO A 154 -4.20 21.50 13.48
N THR A 155 -4.37 22.83 13.46
CA THR A 155 -5.57 23.51 12.94
C THR A 155 -5.80 23.31 11.45
N GLU A 156 -4.73 23.08 10.68
CA GLU A 156 -4.83 22.81 9.24
C GLU A 156 -5.04 21.32 8.95
N LEU A 157 -4.36 20.45 9.70
CA LEU A 157 -4.44 19.00 9.51
C LEU A 157 -5.77 18.41 9.97
N PHE A 158 -6.36 18.94 11.04
CA PHE A 158 -7.59 18.42 11.62
C PHE A 158 -8.76 18.35 10.62
N PRO A 159 -9.16 19.44 9.93
CA PRO A 159 -10.26 19.39 8.98
C PRO A 159 -9.96 18.48 7.78
N ILE A 160 -8.69 18.38 7.36
CA ILE A 160 -8.26 17.49 6.27
C ILE A 160 -8.51 16.03 6.67
N PHE A 161 -8.02 15.61 7.83
CA PHE A 161 -8.19 14.24 8.29
C PHE A 161 -9.64 13.91 8.60
N ARG A 162 -10.40 14.81 9.22
CA ARG A 162 -11.84 14.62 9.44
C ARG A 162 -12.59 14.40 8.11
N GLY A 163 -12.34 15.26 7.11
CA GLY A 163 -12.97 15.11 5.79
C GLY A 163 -12.56 13.82 5.07
N ASN A 164 -11.28 13.43 5.15
CA ASN A 164 -10.82 12.19 4.54
C ASN A 164 -11.39 10.94 5.24
N LEU A 165 -11.50 10.95 6.56
CA LEU A 165 -12.11 9.85 7.33
C LEU A 165 -13.57 9.64 6.94
N LEU A 166 -14.35 10.71 6.77
CA LEU A 166 -15.74 10.61 6.35
C LEU A 166 -15.92 10.02 4.95
N THR A 167 -14.91 10.17 4.09
CA THR A 167 -14.97 9.74 2.68
C THR A 167 -14.13 8.51 2.39
N CYS A 168 -13.43 7.94 3.37
CA CYS A 168 -12.45 6.88 3.15
C CYS A 168 -13.07 5.53 2.72
N PHE A 169 -14.35 5.32 3.03
CA PHE A 169 -15.11 4.13 2.66
C PHE A 169 -15.91 4.29 1.36
N ASP A 170 -15.98 5.51 0.82
CA ASP A 170 -16.64 5.78 -0.47
C ASP A 170 -15.76 5.23 -1.60
N THR A 171 -15.98 3.97 -1.99
CA THR A 171 -15.28 3.34 -3.11
C THR A 171 -15.53 4.03 -4.46
N ASP A 172 -16.59 4.84 -4.57
CA ASP A 172 -17.00 5.52 -5.80
C ASP A 172 -16.23 6.83 -6.11
N LYS A 173 -15.33 7.29 -5.23
CA LYS A 173 -14.57 8.54 -5.43
C LYS A 173 -13.07 8.37 -5.69
N LYS A 174 -12.55 7.15 -5.70
CA LYS A 174 -11.13 6.89 -6.01
C LYS A 174 -10.87 6.93 -7.52
N GLN A 175 -11.00 8.11 -8.15
CA GLN A 175 -10.26 8.47 -9.38
C GLN A 175 -10.32 9.94 -9.82
N THR A 176 -10.69 10.89 -8.95
CA THR A 176 -10.73 12.31 -9.35
C THR A 176 -9.96 13.23 -8.39
N GLU A 177 -8.65 13.05 -8.32
CA GLU A 177 -7.76 14.19 -8.03
C GLU A 177 -7.16 14.69 -9.35
N LEU A 178 -7.98 15.44 -10.09
CA LEU A 178 -7.49 16.31 -11.16
C LEU A 178 -6.90 17.57 -10.51
N PRO A 179 -5.70 18.03 -10.91
CA PRO A 179 -5.24 19.36 -10.54
C PRO A 179 -6.11 20.40 -11.25
N VAL A 180 -6.79 21.21 -10.44
CA VAL A 180 -7.42 22.47 -10.86
C VAL A 180 -6.32 23.34 -11.48
N ARG A 181 -6.33 23.47 -12.82
CA ARG A 181 -5.61 24.53 -13.52
C ARG A 181 -6.39 25.81 -13.32
N ASP A 182 -5.74 26.77 -12.67
CA ASP A 182 -6.22 28.14 -12.61
C ASP A 182 -6.52 28.68 -14.01
N ALA A 183 -7.68 29.31 -14.10
CA ALA A 183 -8.13 30.05 -15.26
C ALA A 183 -7.26 31.30 -15.46
N GLN A 184 -6.70 31.45 -16.65
CA GLN A 184 -6.50 32.77 -17.22
C GLN A 184 -7.00 32.76 -18.66
N ALA A 185 -8.20 33.33 -18.82
CA ALA A 185 -8.83 33.56 -20.11
C ALA A 185 -8.05 34.61 -20.91
N THR A 186 -7.80 34.33 -22.18
CA THR A 186 -7.82 35.34 -23.24
C THR A 186 -8.43 34.71 -24.49
N THR A 187 -9.47 35.38 -24.96
CA THR A 187 -10.36 35.05 -26.07
C THR A 187 -9.74 35.41 -27.43
N THR A 188 -9.80 34.53 -28.43
CA THR A 188 -10.38 34.81 -29.77
C THR A 188 -10.49 33.54 -30.63
N PRO A 189 -11.50 33.43 -31.53
CA PRO A 189 -11.73 32.26 -32.38
C PRO A 189 -11.22 32.48 -33.82
N GLY A 190 -10.70 31.43 -34.48
CA GLY A 190 -10.40 31.46 -35.91
C GLY A 190 -9.61 30.27 -36.44
N ASP A 191 -10.29 29.46 -37.25
CA ASP A 191 -9.85 28.56 -38.34
C ASP A 191 -8.43 27.96 -38.36
N ASP A 192 -8.44 26.61 -38.30
CA ASP A 192 -7.99 25.67 -39.34
C ASP A 192 -6.50 25.68 -39.82
N TRP A 193 -6.08 24.52 -40.34
CA TRP A 193 -4.83 24.19 -41.04
C TRP A 193 -3.74 23.41 -40.28
N ALA A 194 -3.68 22.12 -40.66
CA ALA A 194 -2.55 21.19 -40.71
C ALA A 194 -2.39 20.18 -39.55
N GLU A 195 -3.03 19.02 -39.77
CA GLU A 195 -2.52 17.71 -39.33
C GLU A 195 -1.09 17.49 -39.86
N VAL A 196 -0.16 17.30 -38.94
CA VAL A 196 1.11 16.62 -39.21
C VAL A 196 1.16 15.42 -38.28
N GLU A 197 0.90 14.25 -38.85
CA GLU A 197 1.22 12.97 -38.22
C GLU A 197 2.73 12.89 -38.00
N VAL A 198 3.16 13.15 -36.76
CA VAL A 198 4.53 12.82 -36.34
C VAL A 198 4.51 11.36 -35.93
N ASN A 199 4.99 10.50 -36.81
CA ASN A 199 5.28 9.11 -36.52
C ASN A 199 6.32 9.04 -35.39
N VAL A 200 5.86 8.79 -34.15
CA VAL A 200 6.75 8.59 -32.99
C VAL A 200 7.04 7.10 -32.86
N ASP A 201 7.78 6.57 -33.84
CA ASP A 201 8.38 5.26 -33.71
C ASP A 201 9.43 5.28 -32.60
N ALA A 202 9.13 4.47 -31.58
CA ALA A 202 10.02 3.52 -30.93
C ALA A 202 11.37 3.99 -30.35
N SER A 203 11.52 3.67 -29.07
CA SER A 203 12.77 3.47 -28.35
C SER A 203 13.62 4.73 -28.09
N LYS A 204 13.34 5.41 -26.97
CA LYS A 204 14.44 6.08 -26.26
C LYS A 204 15.52 5.01 -25.98
N PRO A 205 16.77 5.19 -26.43
CA PRO A 205 17.83 4.25 -26.12
C PRO A 205 17.98 4.18 -24.61
N ARG A 206 18.00 2.94 -24.06
CA ARG A 206 18.33 2.71 -22.65
C ARG A 206 19.66 3.40 -22.39
N ALA A 207 19.68 4.36 -21.47
CA ALA A 207 20.91 5.01 -21.07
C ALA A 207 21.90 3.92 -20.67
N LYS A 208 23.04 3.84 -21.37
CA LYS A 208 24.10 2.89 -21.05
C LYS A 208 24.63 3.34 -19.69
N VAL A 209 24.29 2.60 -18.65
CA VAL A 209 24.74 2.89 -17.29
C VAL A 209 26.21 2.47 -17.21
N GLU A 210 27.12 3.43 -17.38
CA GLU A 210 28.57 3.18 -17.32
C GLU A 210 29.08 3.12 -15.87
N PHE A 211 28.32 3.68 -14.92
CA PHE A 211 28.66 3.75 -13.50
C PHE A 211 27.50 3.28 -12.64
N LEU A 212 27.79 2.56 -11.55
CA LEU A 212 26.77 2.13 -10.59
C LEU A 212 26.11 3.37 -9.97
N PRO A 213 24.77 3.50 -9.99
CA PRO A 213 24.09 4.63 -9.39
C PRO A 213 24.24 4.61 -7.86
N ASP A 214 24.23 5.79 -7.25
CA ASP A 214 24.17 5.91 -5.80
C ASP A 214 22.80 5.45 -5.29
N ALA A 215 22.78 4.60 -4.27
CA ALA A 215 21.56 4.05 -3.70
C ALA A 215 20.65 5.15 -3.12
N ALA A 216 21.22 6.21 -2.56
CA ALA A 216 20.46 7.34 -2.02
C ALA A 216 19.83 8.23 -3.12
N SER A 217 20.31 8.12 -4.37
CA SER A 217 19.78 8.88 -5.51
C SER A 217 18.61 8.20 -6.22
N LEU A 218 18.36 6.92 -5.90
CA LEU A 218 17.29 6.16 -6.53
C LEU A 218 15.94 6.47 -5.87
N PRO A 219 14.85 6.53 -6.66
CA PRO A 219 13.52 6.64 -6.09
C PRO A 219 13.19 5.37 -5.29
N ARG A 220 12.23 5.50 -4.35
CA ARG A 220 11.76 4.39 -3.53
C ARG A 220 11.27 3.21 -4.41
N PRO A 221 11.35 1.96 -3.94
CA PRO A 221 10.90 0.78 -4.70
C PRO A 221 9.49 0.89 -5.27
N ASP A 222 8.55 1.45 -4.52
CA ASP A 222 7.15 1.66 -4.92
C ASP A 222 7.01 2.59 -6.13
N GLN A 223 7.94 3.53 -6.32
CA GLN A 223 7.97 4.44 -7.47
C GLN A 223 8.89 3.92 -8.58
N LEU A 224 10.00 3.30 -8.21
CA LEU A 224 11.00 2.78 -9.14
C LEU A 224 10.39 1.73 -10.07
N PHE A 225 9.57 0.82 -9.53
CA PHE A 225 9.00 -0.28 -10.29
C PHE A 225 7.70 0.06 -11.02
N LEU A 226 7.24 1.31 -10.97
CA LEU A 226 6.17 1.81 -11.84
C LEU A 226 6.66 2.15 -13.25
N ARG A 227 7.97 2.14 -13.49
CA ARG A 227 8.56 2.37 -14.82
C ARG A 227 9.01 1.06 -15.47
N PRO A 228 8.86 0.90 -16.80
CA PRO A 228 9.36 -0.27 -17.50
C PRO A 228 10.90 -0.33 -17.47
N PRO A 229 11.51 -1.51 -17.65
CA PRO A 229 10.88 -2.79 -17.98
C PRO A 229 10.18 -3.45 -16.78
N TYR A 230 8.97 -3.96 -17.03
CA TYR A 230 8.26 -4.81 -16.08
C TYR A 230 8.57 -6.28 -16.35
N TYR A 231 8.86 -7.00 -15.27
CA TYR A 231 9.13 -8.44 -15.32
C TYR A 231 8.03 -9.19 -14.57
N LEU A 232 7.57 -10.29 -15.15
CA LEU A 232 6.63 -11.20 -14.52
C LEU A 232 7.09 -12.63 -14.77
N THR A 233 7.18 -13.43 -13.72
CA THR A 233 7.47 -14.86 -13.81
C THR A 233 6.31 -15.66 -13.24
N MET A 234 5.87 -16.67 -13.98
CA MET A 234 4.82 -17.58 -13.56
C MET A 234 5.39 -18.99 -13.40
N THR A 235 5.23 -19.55 -12.21
CA THR A 235 5.47 -20.95 -11.92
C THR A 235 4.13 -21.64 -11.73
N ALA A 236 3.96 -22.80 -12.36
CA ALA A 236 2.71 -23.54 -12.33
C ALA A 236 2.95 -24.96 -11.83
N SER A 237 2.12 -25.37 -10.88
CA SER A 237 1.95 -26.74 -10.43
C SER A 237 0.50 -27.16 -10.67
N THR A 238 0.18 -28.43 -10.43
CA THR A 238 -1.17 -28.97 -10.67
C THR A 238 -2.28 -28.31 -9.83
N LYS A 239 -1.93 -27.69 -8.68
CA LYS A 239 -2.90 -27.14 -7.72
C LYS A 239 -2.62 -25.69 -7.32
N ARG A 240 -1.52 -25.14 -7.82
CA ARG A 240 -1.02 -23.83 -7.40
C ARG A 240 -0.29 -23.15 -8.53
N ILE A 241 -0.66 -21.92 -8.82
CA ILE A 241 0.07 -21.02 -9.72
C ILE A 241 0.60 -19.88 -8.87
N GLU A 242 1.89 -19.60 -9.00
CA GLU A 242 2.54 -18.46 -8.36
C GLU A 242 3.02 -17.50 -9.43
N LEU A 243 2.68 -16.23 -9.24
CA LEU A 243 3.08 -15.14 -10.09
C LEU A 243 3.97 -14.22 -9.26
N HIS A 244 5.17 -13.95 -9.75
CA HIS A 244 6.03 -12.90 -9.21
C HIS A 244 6.11 -11.78 -10.24
N CYS A 245 5.93 -10.54 -9.81
CA CYS A 245 5.98 -9.40 -10.71
C CYS A 245 6.64 -8.21 -10.05
N SER A 246 7.43 -7.45 -10.83
CA SER A 246 8.00 -6.19 -10.38
C SER A 246 6.95 -5.08 -10.30
N HIS A 247 5.90 -5.15 -11.12
CA HIS A 247 4.87 -4.13 -11.22
C HIS A 247 3.65 -4.48 -10.36
N SER A 248 3.57 -3.88 -9.17
CA SER A 248 2.49 -4.12 -8.20
C SER A 248 1.07 -3.94 -8.80
N PRO A 249 0.75 -2.89 -9.58
CA PRO A 249 -0.58 -2.71 -10.17
C PRO A 249 -0.99 -3.85 -11.11
N THR A 250 -0.04 -4.51 -11.78
CA THR A 250 -0.33 -5.69 -12.60
C THR A 250 -0.88 -6.84 -11.74
N LEU A 251 -0.29 -7.10 -10.57
CA LEU A 251 -0.77 -8.14 -9.67
C LEU A 251 -2.12 -7.79 -9.04
N GLN A 252 -2.33 -6.52 -8.69
CA GLN A 252 -3.62 -6.03 -8.17
C GLN A 252 -4.72 -6.27 -9.20
N PHE A 253 -4.52 -5.83 -10.45
CA PHE A 253 -5.47 -6.04 -11.54
C PHE A 253 -5.79 -7.53 -11.73
N LEU A 254 -4.76 -8.39 -11.79
CA LEU A 254 -4.96 -9.83 -11.94
C LEU A 254 -5.77 -10.41 -10.77
N SER A 255 -5.48 -10.00 -9.54
CA SER A 255 -6.20 -10.47 -8.36
C SER A 255 -7.68 -10.06 -8.39
N GLU A 256 -7.98 -8.79 -8.66
CA GLU A 256 -9.34 -8.25 -8.71
C GLU A 256 -10.15 -8.87 -9.85
N TYR A 257 -9.54 -8.95 -11.05
CA TYR A 257 -10.18 -9.57 -12.20
C TYR A 257 -10.51 -11.03 -11.94
N LEU A 258 -9.54 -11.82 -11.47
CA LEU A 258 -9.75 -13.24 -11.22
C LEU A 258 -10.73 -13.49 -10.05
N GLN A 259 -10.71 -12.65 -9.01
CA GLN A 259 -11.68 -12.73 -7.92
C GLN A 259 -13.10 -12.45 -8.41
N ARG A 260 -13.29 -11.41 -9.23
CA ARG A 260 -14.59 -11.03 -9.81
C ARG A 260 -15.20 -12.16 -10.65
N TRP A 261 -14.37 -12.92 -11.35
CA TRP A 261 -14.80 -14.03 -12.22
C TRP A 261 -14.64 -15.42 -11.58
N CYS A 262 -14.28 -15.50 -10.29
CA CYS A 262 -14.13 -16.76 -9.59
C CYS A 262 -15.49 -17.39 -9.30
N ARG A 263 -15.66 -18.68 -9.64
CA ARG A 263 -16.88 -19.42 -9.31
C ARG A 263 -16.93 -19.70 -7.82
N VAL A 264 -18.15 -19.84 -7.30
CA VAL A 264 -18.40 -20.31 -5.94
C VAL A 264 -18.62 -21.81 -5.94
N ASN A 265 -18.00 -22.52 -5.00
CA ASN A 265 -18.18 -23.95 -4.83
C ASN A 265 -19.49 -24.26 -4.11
N ARG A 266 -20.54 -24.54 -4.88
CA ARG A 266 -21.89 -24.86 -4.36
C ARG A 266 -21.99 -26.23 -3.68
N HIS A 267 -20.93 -27.04 -3.73
CA HIS A 267 -20.90 -28.36 -3.09
C HIS A 267 -20.48 -28.29 -1.62
N ASP A 268 -20.01 -27.13 -1.15
CA ASP A 268 -19.72 -26.84 0.25
C ASP A 268 -20.78 -25.88 0.79
N THR A 269 -21.30 -26.16 1.98
CA THR A 269 -22.34 -25.34 2.63
C THR A 269 -21.85 -23.93 2.97
N THR A 270 -20.53 -23.74 3.11
CA THR A 270 -19.90 -22.43 3.30
C THR A 270 -19.78 -21.63 2.01
N ASN A 271 -20.06 -22.25 0.85
CA ASN A 271 -19.97 -21.63 -0.47
C ASN A 271 -18.64 -20.87 -0.68
N PRO A 272 -17.47 -21.50 -0.48
CA PRO A 272 -16.19 -20.84 -0.66
C PRO A 272 -15.90 -20.60 -2.14
N PRO A 273 -15.02 -19.64 -2.48
CA PRO A 273 -14.55 -19.48 -3.85
C PRO A 273 -13.81 -20.73 -4.33
N ALA A 274 -13.99 -21.09 -5.61
CA ALA A 274 -13.40 -22.27 -6.24
C ALA A 274 -11.87 -22.19 -6.32
N VAL A 275 -11.33 -20.98 -6.37
CA VAL A 275 -9.90 -20.67 -6.37
C VAL A 275 -9.66 -19.65 -5.27
N GLN A 276 -8.74 -19.97 -4.36
CA GLN A 276 -8.22 -19.02 -3.39
C GLN A 276 -7.16 -18.15 -4.07
N ILE A 277 -7.35 -16.84 -3.98
CA ILE A 277 -6.51 -15.83 -4.64
C ILE A 277 -5.90 -14.97 -3.55
N THR A 278 -4.59 -15.10 -3.35
CA THR A 278 -3.86 -14.44 -2.27
C THR A 278 -2.79 -13.52 -2.85
N LEU A 279 -2.91 -12.23 -2.54
CA LEU A 279 -1.95 -11.21 -2.93
C LEU A 279 -0.96 -10.97 -1.77
N HIS A 280 0.33 -11.10 -2.03
CA HIS A 280 1.38 -10.99 -1.02
C HIS A 280 2.10 -9.64 -1.11
N GLN A 281 2.15 -8.96 0.04
CA GLN A 281 2.83 -7.68 0.18
C GLN A 281 4.35 -7.86 0.09
N SER A 282 4.99 -6.92 -0.59
CA SER A 282 6.43 -6.79 -0.68
C SER A 282 7.02 -6.43 0.68
N ALA A 283 8.22 -6.94 0.96
CA ALA A 283 9.00 -6.53 2.13
C ALA A 283 9.72 -5.17 1.92
N PHE A 284 9.55 -4.55 0.75
CA PHE A 284 10.22 -3.32 0.36
C PHE A 284 9.22 -2.20 0.10
N GLY A 285 9.58 -0.99 0.53
CA GLY A 285 8.80 0.23 0.34
C GLY A 285 7.94 0.58 1.55
N LEU A 286 7.48 1.84 1.59
CA LEU A 286 6.58 2.37 2.63
C LEU A 286 5.09 2.15 2.30
N GLY A 287 4.78 1.94 1.02
CA GLY A 287 3.42 1.83 0.50
C GLY A 287 2.89 0.40 0.38
N GLU A 288 1.67 0.29 -0.16
CA GLU A 288 1.07 -0.99 -0.58
C GLU A 288 1.69 -1.47 -1.88
N MET A 289 2.85 -2.11 -1.77
CA MET A 289 3.51 -2.78 -2.88
C MET A 289 3.31 -4.28 -2.76
N PHE A 290 2.93 -4.93 -3.85
CA PHE A 290 2.80 -6.38 -3.96
C PHE A 290 3.86 -6.92 -4.91
N ASN A 291 4.45 -8.08 -4.57
CA ASN A 291 5.47 -8.74 -5.38
C ASN A 291 5.09 -10.16 -5.80
N SER A 292 4.04 -10.73 -5.21
CA SER A 292 3.59 -12.08 -5.49
C SER A 292 2.07 -12.21 -5.43
N LEU A 293 1.51 -13.02 -6.33
CA LEU A 293 0.11 -13.43 -6.38
C LEU A 293 0.06 -14.95 -6.47
N VAL A 294 -0.66 -15.59 -5.56
CA VAL A 294 -0.82 -17.05 -5.49
C VAL A 294 -2.26 -17.41 -5.76
N LEU A 295 -2.46 -18.31 -6.73
CA LEU A 295 -3.74 -18.95 -7.02
C LEU A 295 -3.65 -20.39 -6.55
N SER A 296 -4.51 -20.81 -5.61
CA SER A 296 -4.53 -22.17 -5.10
C SER A 296 -5.94 -22.76 -5.12
N THR A 297 -6.04 -24.04 -5.48
CA THR A 297 -7.29 -24.80 -5.35
C THR A 297 -7.18 -25.70 -4.13
N GLU A 298 -8.04 -25.47 -3.14
CA GLU A 298 -8.02 -26.27 -1.91
C GLU A 298 -8.44 -27.72 -2.19
N HIS A 299 -7.86 -28.63 -1.40
CA HIS A 299 -8.06 -30.06 -1.52
C HIS A 299 -9.38 -30.49 -0.85
N THR A 300 -10.51 -30.06 -1.36
CA THR A 300 -11.80 -30.61 -0.91
C THR A 300 -11.96 -32.01 -1.51
N ARG A 301 -11.77 -33.05 -0.68
CA ARG A 301 -11.80 -34.48 -1.04
C ARG A 301 -13.09 -34.96 -1.72
N TYR A 302 -14.10 -34.11 -1.87
CA TYR A 302 -15.47 -34.47 -2.25
C TYR A 302 -16.09 -33.55 -3.30
N THR A 303 -15.36 -32.60 -3.89
CA THR A 303 -15.92 -31.69 -4.90
C THR A 303 -15.12 -31.74 -6.20
N ASN A 304 -15.77 -31.46 -7.33
CA ASN A 304 -15.13 -31.37 -8.64
C ASN A 304 -13.82 -30.58 -8.53
N GLU A 305 -12.69 -31.19 -8.87
CA GLU A 305 -11.38 -30.52 -8.82
C GLU A 305 -11.40 -29.35 -9.81
N PHE A 306 -11.66 -28.14 -9.30
CA PHE A 306 -11.40 -26.94 -10.07
C PHE A 306 -9.91 -26.90 -10.36
N GLN A 307 -9.56 -26.65 -11.63
CA GLN A 307 -8.19 -26.53 -12.08
C GLN A 307 -7.97 -25.13 -12.62
N VAL A 308 -6.91 -24.47 -12.16
CA VAL A 308 -6.41 -23.25 -12.77
C VAL A 308 -5.28 -23.64 -13.69
N THR A 309 -5.41 -23.31 -14.97
CA THR A 309 -4.42 -23.69 -15.98
C THR A 309 -3.51 -22.50 -16.29
N ALA A 310 -2.20 -22.76 -16.33
CA ALA A 310 -1.19 -21.75 -16.65
C ALA A 310 -1.46 -21.03 -18.00
N PRO A 311 -1.89 -21.71 -19.07
CA PRO A 311 -2.22 -21.04 -20.34
C PRO A 311 -3.33 -19.99 -20.23
N MET A 312 -4.33 -20.18 -19.35
CA MET A 312 -5.39 -19.18 -19.14
C MET A 312 -4.82 -17.88 -18.56
N VAL A 313 -3.93 -18.02 -17.57
CA VAL A 313 -3.28 -16.88 -16.93
C VAL A 313 -2.28 -16.22 -17.89
N ALA A 314 -1.52 -17.00 -18.65
CA ALA A 314 -0.62 -16.51 -19.69
C ALA A 314 -1.37 -15.70 -20.76
N ALA A 315 -2.51 -16.20 -21.25
CA ALA A 315 -3.31 -15.49 -22.25
C ALA A 315 -3.82 -14.13 -21.75
N LEU A 316 -4.13 -14.00 -20.45
CA LEU A 316 -4.51 -12.73 -19.84
C LEU A 316 -3.31 -11.76 -19.77
N ILE A 317 -2.13 -12.27 -19.42
CA ILE A 317 -0.89 -11.51 -19.33
C ILE A 317 -0.43 -11.00 -20.70
N GLU A 318 -0.49 -11.84 -21.74
CA GLU A 318 -0.11 -11.46 -23.10
C GLU A 318 -1.20 -10.62 -23.79
N GLY A 319 -2.45 -11.11 -23.78
CA GLY A 319 -3.53 -10.54 -24.57
C GLY A 319 -4.13 -9.25 -24.00
N VAL A 320 -4.17 -9.09 -22.68
CA VAL A 320 -4.78 -7.91 -22.03
C VAL A 320 -3.71 -6.96 -21.51
N LEU A 321 -2.69 -7.49 -20.83
CA LEU A 321 -1.63 -6.67 -20.24
C LEU A 321 -0.47 -6.40 -21.21
N GLY A 322 -0.44 -7.05 -22.37
CA GLY A 322 0.57 -6.82 -23.42
C GLY A 322 2.00 -7.08 -22.96
N TYR A 323 2.20 -8.08 -22.11
CA TYR A 323 3.54 -8.59 -21.85
C TYR A 323 3.95 -9.58 -22.95
N GLU A 324 5.23 -9.63 -23.26
CA GLU A 324 5.80 -10.57 -24.22
C GLU A 324 6.39 -11.78 -23.48
N LEU A 325 6.06 -12.99 -23.93
CA LEU A 325 6.65 -14.22 -23.44
C LEU A 325 8.12 -14.32 -23.85
N LEU A 326 9.00 -14.45 -22.86
CA LEU A 326 10.42 -14.69 -23.04
C LEU A 326 10.71 -16.20 -23.08
N PRO A 327 11.68 -16.63 -23.90
CA PRO A 327 12.18 -18.00 -23.85
C PRO A 327 12.85 -18.26 -22.50
N ALA A 328 12.27 -19.14 -21.69
CA ALA A 328 12.78 -19.49 -20.35
C ALA A 328 12.91 -21.01 -20.19
N LEU A 329 13.93 -21.44 -19.45
CA LEU A 329 14.16 -22.84 -19.11
C LEU A 329 13.35 -23.18 -17.83
N GLY A 330 12.19 -23.81 -18.00
CA GLY A 330 11.46 -24.42 -16.88
C GLY A 330 10.39 -23.55 -16.21
N GLY A 331 9.86 -22.55 -16.89
CA GLY A 331 8.76 -21.71 -16.42
C GLY A 331 8.30 -20.73 -17.48
N TRP A 332 7.35 -19.86 -17.13
CA TRP A 332 6.89 -18.79 -18.02
C TRP A 332 7.48 -17.48 -17.51
N SER A 333 8.24 -16.79 -18.36
CA SER A 333 8.81 -15.48 -18.04
C SER A 333 8.28 -14.49 -19.04
N PHE A 334 7.82 -13.34 -18.56
CA PHE A 334 7.19 -12.32 -19.36
C PHE A 334 7.88 -10.99 -19.11
N ARG A 335 7.96 -10.17 -20.15
CA ARG A 335 8.51 -8.81 -20.06
C ARG A 335 7.66 -7.83 -20.82
N ARG A 336 7.51 -6.64 -20.26
CA ARG A 336 6.86 -5.52 -20.92
C ARG A 336 7.78 -4.31 -20.85
N ASP A 337 8.13 -3.77 -22.01
CA ASP A 337 9.00 -2.59 -22.15
C ASP A 337 8.21 -1.28 -22.30
N VAL A 338 6.88 -1.35 -22.43
CA VAL A 338 5.99 -0.20 -22.63
C VAL A 338 5.26 0.15 -21.34
N GLU A 339 5.25 1.43 -20.99
CA GLU A 339 4.53 1.95 -19.81
C GLU A 339 3.02 1.72 -19.92
N PHE A 340 2.35 1.57 -18.78
CA PHE A 340 0.89 1.59 -18.74
C PHE A 340 0.40 3.03 -18.83
N LYS A 341 -0.42 3.34 -19.84
CA LYS A 341 -1.14 4.61 -19.87
C LYS A 341 -2.27 4.55 -18.86
N THR A 342 -2.30 5.47 -17.91
CA THR A 342 -3.46 5.66 -17.04
C THR A 342 -4.64 6.11 -17.91
N LEU A 343 -5.75 5.37 -17.82
CA LEU A 343 -7.04 5.78 -18.40
C LEU A 343 -7.67 6.91 -17.60
#